data_AF-A0A538RVP7-F1
#
_entry.id   AF-A0A538RVP7-F1
#
_cell.length_a   1.000
_cell.length_b   1.000
_cell.length_c   1.000
_cell.angle_alpha   90.00
_cell.angle_beta   90.00
_cell.angle_gamma   90.00
#
_symmetry.space_group_name_H-M   'P 1'
#
loop_
_entity.id
_entity.type
_entity.pdbx_description
1 polymer ?
#
loop_
_entity_poly.entity_id
_entity_poly.type
_entity_poly.pdbx_seq_one_letter_code
_entity_poly.pdbx_strand_id
1 'polypeptide(L)'
;MQTYVDSNSPRHRLPFTELPRGQVRFPEHIVEGVAKLAMKYGYGEDYARQSLVRNTLAWFYEGLPVAYRELPDGIEVLALGFEEVGQYRRQPQAGIQIAQPS
;
A
#
# COMPACT_ATOMS: atom_id res chain seq x y z
N MET A 1 5.18 -15.88 -11.82
CA MET A 1 5.52 -14.44 -11.69
C MET A 1 6.42 -14.35 -10.46
N GLN A 2 7.71 -14.02 -10.61
CA GLN A 2 8.59 -13.83 -9.44
C GLN A 2 8.20 -12.52 -8.77
N THR A 3 7.66 -12.58 -7.57
CA THR A 3 7.48 -11.43 -6.68
C THR A 3 8.87 -11.07 -6.14
N TYR A 4 9.43 -9.96 -6.58
CA TYR A 4 10.68 -9.44 -6.04
C TYR A 4 10.39 -8.86 -4.66
N VAL A 5 10.66 -9.65 -3.62
CA VAL A 5 10.54 -9.25 -2.22
C VAL A 5 11.72 -8.33 -1.87
N ASP A 6 11.45 -7.05 -1.62
CA ASP A 6 12.50 -6.15 -1.15
C ASP A 6 12.78 -6.41 0.34
N SER A 7 13.85 -7.15 0.63
CA SER A 7 14.26 -7.48 2.00
C SER A 7 14.65 -6.26 2.84
N ASN A 8 14.84 -5.10 2.22
CA ASN A 8 15.12 -3.85 2.91
C ASN A 8 13.85 -3.05 3.24
N SER A 9 12.68 -3.53 2.83
CA SER A 9 11.43 -2.87 3.10
C SER A 9 11.06 -2.94 4.60
N PRO A 10 10.30 -1.96 5.10
CA PRO A 10 9.83 -1.95 6.49
C PRO A 10 9.14 -3.24 6.90
N ARG A 11 8.44 -3.90 5.97
CA ARG A 11 7.78 -5.19 6.22
C ARG A 11 8.73 -6.25 6.76
N HIS A 12 9.96 -6.29 6.26
CA HIS A 12 10.93 -7.34 6.61
C HIS A 12 11.92 -6.90 7.69
N ARG A 13 12.00 -5.60 7.97
CA ARG A 13 12.92 -5.02 8.95
C ARG A 13 12.28 -4.65 10.28
N LEU A 14 10.98 -4.41 10.30
CA LEU A 14 10.24 -4.04 11.51
C LEU A 14 9.38 -5.21 12.00
N PRO A 15 9.20 -5.36 13.32
CA PRO A 15 8.19 -6.27 13.85
C PRO A 15 6.78 -5.81 13.42
N PHE A 16 5.85 -6.76 13.34
CA PHE A 16 4.47 -6.51 12.87
C PHE A 16 3.77 -5.35 13.62
N THR A 17 4.05 -5.22 14.92
CA THR A 17 3.48 -4.18 15.79
C THR A 17 4.01 -2.77 15.51
N GLU A 18 5.14 -2.65 14.82
CA GLU A 18 5.78 -1.37 14.47
C GLU A 18 5.53 -0.97 13.02
N LEU A 19 4.81 -1.79 12.24
CA LEU A 19 4.41 -1.41 10.89
C LEU A 19 3.52 -0.16 10.94
N PRO A 20 3.71 0.80 10.03
CA PRO A 20 2.96 2.06 10.08
C PRO A 20 1.44 1.84 10.02
N ARG A 21 0.71 2.64 10.80
CA ARG A 21 -0.76 2.65 10.88
C ARG A 21 -1.26 4.09 10.87
N GLY A 22 -2.55 4.29 10.62
CA GLY A 22 -3.10 5.64 10.45
C GLY A 22 -2.60 6.27 9.14
N GLN A 23 -2.31 7.58 9.15
CA GLN A 23 -1.85 8.27 7.94
C GLN A 23 -0.41 7.87 7.56
N VAL A 24 -0.28 7.27 6.37
CA VAL A 24 0.97 6.84 5.77
C VAL A 24 1.15 7.57 4.45
N ARG A 25 2.10 8.50 4.41
CA ARG A 25 2.43 9.25 3.20
C ARG A 25 3.10 8.35 2.17
N PHE A 26 2.97 8.71 0.89
CA PHE A 26 3.75 8.06 -0.15
C PHE A 26 5.24 8.31 0.06
N PRO A 27 6.08 7.26 0.14
CA PRO A 27 7.52 7.43 0.21
C PRO A 27 8.07 8.15 -1.02
N GLU A 28 9.01 9.08 -0.82
CA GLU A 28 9.58 9.91 -1.91
C GLU A 28 10.12 9.07 -3.07
N HIS A 29 10.87 8.00 -2.78
CA HIS A 29 11.42 7.12 -3.82
C HIS A 29 10.32 6.42 -4.66
N ILE A 30 9.15 6.15 -4.08
CA ILE A 30 8.00 5.61 -4.83
C ILE A 30 7.38 6.68 -5.69
N VAL A 31 7.21 7.90 -5.16
CA VAL A 31 6.70 9.06 -5.92
C VAL A 31 7.58 9.33 -7.13
N GLU A 32 8.89 9.40 -6.93
CA GLU A 32 9.86 9.59 -8.02
C GLU A 32 9.85 8.43 -9.02
N GLY A 33 9.79 7.18 -8.54
CA GLY A 33 9.75 6.00 -9.38
C GLY A 33 8.52 5.98 -10.29
N VAL A 34 7.35 6.27 -9.73
CA VAL A 34 6.09 6.36 -10.49
C VAL A 34 6.12 7.52 -11.48
N ALA A 35 6.62 8.70 -11.08
CA ALA A 35 6.74 9.86 -11.97
C ALA A 35 7.65 9.55 -13.18
N LYS A 36 8.81 8.92 -12.94
CA LYS A 36 9.73 8.48 -14.01
C LYS A 36 9.07 7.50 -14.96
N LEU A 37 8.32 6.53 -14.44
CA LEU A 37 7.59 5.55 -15.27
C LEU A 37 6.47 6.20 -16.07
N ALA A 38 5.71 7.11 -15.46
CA ALA A 38 4.65 7.86 -16.13
C ALA A 38 5.19 8.71 -17.28
N MET A 39 6.31 9.42 -17.07
CA MET A 39 6.99 10.17 -18.13
C MET A 39 7.52 9.25 -19.24
N LYS A 40 8.11 8.10 -18.88
CA LYS A 40 8.71 7.17 -19.84
C LYS A 40 7.68 6.48 -20.74
N TYR A 41 6.54 6.09 -20.18
CA TYR A 41 5.55 5.26 -20.87
C TYR A 41 4.22 5.97 -21.16
N GLY A 42 4.08 7.24 -20.77
CA GLY A 42 2.87 8.03 -21.02
C GLY A 42 1.65 7.56 -20.24
N TYR A 43 1.84 7.05 -19.02
CA TYR A 43 0.72 6.59 -18.19
C TYR A 43 -0.14 7.78 -17.72
N GLY A 44 -1.47 7.60 -17.77
CA GLY A 44 -2.43 8.59 -17.28
C GLY A 44 -2.39 8.73 -15.75
N GLU A 45 -2.99 9.82 -15.26
CA GLU A 45 -3.01 10.17 -13.82
C GLU A 45 -3.62 9.07 -12.95
N ASP A 46 -4.69 8.42 -13.40
CA ASP A 46 -5.33 7.32 -12.68
C ASP A 46 -4.38 6.13 -12.48
N TYR A 47 -3.60 5.79 -13.51
CA TYR A 47 -2.63 4.70 -13.43
C TYR A 47 -1.45 5.08 -12.52
N ALA A 48 -0.98 6.31 -12.59
CA ALA A 48 0.04 6.82 -11.69
C ALA A 48 -0.45 6.76 -10.23
N ARG A 49 -1.70 7.17 -9.99
CA ARG A 49 -2.33 7.12 -8.67
C ARG A 49 -2.44 5.71 -8.11
N GLN A 50 -2.98 4.77 -8.91
CA GLN A 50 -3.05 3.36 -8.52
C GLN A 50 -1.65 2.78 -8.25
N SER A 51 -0.65 3.20 -9.04
CA SER A 51 0.73 2.78 -8.85
C SER A 51 1.30 3.29 -7.53
N LEU A 52 1.06 4.54 -7.14
CA LEU A 52 1.52 5.07 -5.84
C LEU A 52 0.97 4.25 -4.68
N VAL A 53 -0.34 3.99 -4.68
CA VAL A 53 -1.02 3.19 -3.64
C VAL A 53 -0.47 1.77 -3.61
N ARG A 54 -0.43 1.08 -4.77
CA ARG A 54 0.02 -0.30 -4.85
C ARG A 54 1.47 -0.48 -4.41
N ASN A 55 2.38 0.38 -4.89
CA ASN A 55 3.79 0.30 -4.51
C ASN A 55 3.99 0.63 -3.03
N THR A 56 3.23 1.56 -2.47
CA THR A 56 3.30 1.88 -1.03
C THR A 56 2.81 0.74 -0.16
N LEU A 57 1.70 0.10 -0.55
CA LEU A 57 1.19 -1.09 0.15
C LEU A 57 2.17 -2.25 0.07
N ALA A 58 2.75 -2.50 -1.10
CA ALA A 58 3.78 -3.52 -1.26
C ALA A 58 5.02 -3.21 -0.41
N TRP A 59 5.47 -1.95 -0.38
CA TRP A 59 6.63 -1.53 0.40
C TRP A 59 6.47 -1.76 1.90
N PHE A 60 5.35 -1.37 2.49
CA PHE A 60 5.17 -1.46 3.93
C PHE A 60 4.55 -2.77 4.41
N TYR A 61 3.74 -3.45 3.59
CA TYR A 61 2.85 -4.52 4.05
C TYR A 61 2.84 -5.75 3.15
N GLU A 62 3.91 -6.00 2.40
CA GLU A 62 4.02 -7.19 1.56
C GLU A 62 3.60 -8.48 2.29
N GLY A 63 2.77 -9.28 1.62
CA GLY A 63 2.28 -10.56 2.16
C GLY A 63 1.27 -10.41 3.32
N LEU A 64 0.81 -9.20 3.64
CA LEU A 64 -0.24 -8.97 4.63
C LEU A 64 -1.49 -8.39 3.98
N PRO A 65 -2.69 -8.84 4.38
CA PRO A 65 -3.90 -8.11 4.01
C PRO A 65 -3.93 -6.76 4.74
N VAL A 66 -4.41 -5.73 4.04
CA VAL A 66 -4.50 -4.36 4.56
C VAL A 66 -5.87 -3.79 4.25
N ALA A 67 -6.55 -3.23 5.24
CA ALA A 67 -7.70 -2.37 5.02
C ALA A 67 -7.25 -0.91 5.10
N TYR A 68 -7.50 -0.14 4.05
CA TYR A 68 -7.03 1.23 3.93
C TYR A 68 -8.04 2.13 3.26
N ARG A 69 -7.86 3.44 3.45
CA ARG A 69 -8.54 4.50 2.72
C ARG A 69 -7.51 5.31 1.95
N GLU A 70 -7.86 5.76 0.76
CA GLU A 70 -7.00 6.63 -0.03
C GLU A 70 -7.06 8.08 0.46
N LEU A 71 -5.89 8.71 0.58
CA LEU A 71 -5.73 10.13 0.89
C LEU A 71 -5.02 10.85 -0.26
N PRO A 72 -5.16 12.18 -0.42
CA PRO A 72 -4.48 12.92 -1.48
C PRO A 72 -2.96 12.68 -1.52
N ASP A 73 -2.31 12.64 -0.36
CA ASP A 73 -0.85 12.51 -0.20
C ASP A 73 -0.38 11.13 0.31
N GLY A 74 -1.28 10.14 0.36
CA GLY A 74 -0.95 8.83 0.91
C GLY A 74 -2.14 7.88 1.04
N ILE A 75 -2.06 7.05 2.05
CA ILE A 75 -3.13 6.14 2.48
C ILE A 75 -3.32 6.26 3.99
N GLU A 76 -4.53 5.96 4.45
CA GLU A 76 -4.80 5.73 5.86
C GLU A 76 -4.98 4.24 6.09
N VAL A 77 -4.12 3.66 6.91
CA VAL A 77 -4.16 2.24 7.26
C VAL A 77 -5.03 2.05 8.50
N LEU A 78 -6.14 1.34 8.32
CA LEU A 78 -7.19 1.16 9.33
C LEU A 78 -7.12 -0.22 10.00
N ALA A 79 -6.62 -1.23 9.27
CA ALA A 79 -6.36 -2.55 9.82
C ALA A 79 -5.25 -3.27 9.04
N LEU A 80 -4.51 -4.10 9.76
CA LEU A 80 -3.42 -4.93 9.25
C LEU A 80 -3.59 -6.38 9.69
N GLY A 81 -3.31 -7.31 8.77
CA GLY A 81 -3.36 -8.74 9.06
C GLY A 81 -4.77 -9.33 9.00
N PHE A 82 -4.83 -10.66 8.96
CA PHE A 82 -6.06 -11.38 8.63
C PHE A 82 -7.20 -11.16 9.63
N GLU A 83 -6.87 -11.03 10.92
CA GLU A 83 -7.86 -10.86 11.98
C GLU A 83 -8.55 -9.49 11.91
N GLU A 84 -7.76 -8.42 11.90
CA GLU A 84 -8.28 -7.05 11.86
C GLU A 84 -9.00 -6.78 10.53
N VAL A 85 -8.40 -7.16 9.40
CA VAL A 85 -8.99 -6.97 8.06
C VAL A 85 -10.26 -7.81 7.88
N GLY A 86 -10.35 -8.96 8.56
CA GLY A 86 -11.54 -9.80 8.55
C GLY A 86 -12.79 -9.07 9.04
N GLN A 87 -12.65 -8.06 9.91
CA GLN A 87 -13.79 -7.25 10.37
C GLN A 87 -14.35 -6.38 9.25
N TYR A 88 -13.49 -5.72 8.47
CA TYR A 88 -13.88 -4.89 7.33
C TYR A 88 -14.45 -5.69 6.16
N ARG A 89 -14.07 -6.96 6.02
CA ARG A 89 -14.73 -7.86 5.05
C ARG A 89 -16.15 -8.21 5.46
N ARG A 90 -16.39 -8.44 6.75
CA ARG A 90 -17.72 -8.78 7.29
C ARG A 90 -18.65 -7.57 7.32
N GLN A 91 -18.10 -6.39 7.56
CA GLN A 91 -18.83 -5.13 7.62
C GLN A 91 -18.13 -4.08 6.76
N PRO A 92 -18.35 -4.10 5.43
CA PRO A 92 -17.77 -3.11 4.53
C PRO A 92 -18.23 -1.69 4.91
N GLN A 93 -17.30 -0.75 4.88
CA GLN A 93 -17.59 0.67 5.10
C GLN A 93 -17.23 1.47 3.85
N ALA A 94 -17.97 2.55 3.60
CA ALA A 94 -17.76 3.38 2.41
C ALA A 94 -16.35 3.97 2.37
N GLY A 95 -15.68 3.87 1.22
CA GLY A 95 -14.35 4.43 1.00
C GLY A 95 -13.18 3.60 1.57
N ILE A 96 -13.44 2.44 2.18
CA ILE A 96 -12.40 1.50 2.62
C ILE A 96 -12.17 0.45 1.54
N GLN A 97 -10.92 0.27 1.15
CA GLN A 97 -10.45 -0.75 0.24
C GLN A 97 -9.66 -1.82 1.00
N ILE A 98 -9.64 -3.04 0.46
CA ILE A 98 -8.89 -4.15 1.05
C ILE A 98 -7.88 -4.67 0.03
N ALA A 99 -6.60 -4.48 0.31
CA ALA A 99 -5.53 -5.12 -0.43
C ALA A 99 -5.34 -6.55 0.04
N GLN A 100 -5.28 -7.48 -0.92
CA GLN A 100 -4.98 -8.89 -0.65
C GLN A 100 -3.49 -9.16 -0.78
N PRO A 101 -2.92 -10.05 0.06
CA PRO A 101 -1.58 -10.53 -0.16
C PRO A 101 -1.52 -11.23 -1.53
N SER A 102 -0.56 -10.80 -2.35
CA SER A 102 -0.26 -11.38 -3.67
C SER A 102 0.82 -12.44 -3.56
#